data_AF-A0A964YHY4-F1
#
_entry.id   AF-A0A964YHY4-F1
#
_cell.length_a   1.000
_cell.length_b   1.000
_cell.length_c   1.000
_cell.angle_alpha   90.00
_cell.angle_beta   90.00
_cell.angle_gamma   90.00
#
_symmetry.space_group_name_H-M   'P 1'
#
loop_
_entity.id
_entity.type
_entity.pdbx_description
1 polymer ?
#
loop_
_entity_poly.entity_id
_entity_poly.type
_entity_poly.pdbx_seq_one_letter_code
_entity_poly.pdbx_strand_id
1 'polypeptide(L)' 'MKASLIFILIIFFNSSFAQYSRYIIEFKDKKGTTHSLNNPTTFLSNESILRKKTFNIVIDSSDLPV' A
#
# COMPACT_ATOMS: atom_id res chain seq x y z
N MET A 1 19.73 -35.64 16.70
CA MET A 1 20.24 -34.31 16.26
C MET A 1 19.14 -33.42 15.69
N LYS A 2 18.35 -33.86 14.70
CA LYS A 2 17.27 -33.05 14.08
C LYS A 2 16.19 -32.56 15.07
N ALA A 3 15.75 -33.42 16.00
CA ALA A 3 14.75 -33.06 17.01
C ALA A 3 15.25 -31.98 18.00
N SER A 4 16.54 -32.00 18.33
CA SER A 4 17.17 -30.99 19.19
C SER A 4 17.26 -29.63 18.48
N LEU A 5 17.52 -29.62 17.17
CA LEU A 5 17.49 -28.42 16.34
C LEU A 5 16.09 -27.80 16.24
N ILE A 6 15.06 -28.63 16.09
CA ILE A 6 13.65 -28.19 16.05
C ILE A 6 13.24 -27.56 17.38
N PHE A 7 13.63 -28.18 18.50
CA PHE A 7 13.33 -27.66 19.83
C PHE A 7 14.00 -26.31 20.08
N ILE A 8 15.24 -26.14 19.63
CA ILE A 8 15.96 -24.86 19.66
C ILE A 8 15.20 -23.79 18.84
N LEU A 9 14.72 -24.11 17.64
CA LEU A 9 13.98 -23.15 16.80
C LEU A 9 12.69 -22.65 17.47
N ILE A 10 11.97 -23.53 18.17
CA ILE A 10 10.70 -23.22 18.83
C ILE A 10 10.91 -22.25 20.00
N ILE A 11 12.02 -22.38 20.73
CA ILE A 11 12.34 -21.52 21.87
C ILE A 11 12.60 -20.08 21.40
N PHE A 12 13.31 -19.89 20.29
CA PHE A 12 13.65 -18.56 19.77
C PHE A 12 12.49 -17.82 19.10
N PHE A 13 11.39 -18.51 18.76
CA PHE A 13 10.21 -17.88 18.13
C PHE A 13 9.46 -16.93 19.06
N ASN A 14 9.48 -17.19 20.38
CA ASN A 14 8.73 -16.41 21.37
C ASN A 14 9.37 -15.06 21.73
N SER A 15 10.63 -14.82 21.31
CA SER A 15 11.40 -13.63 21.66
C SER A 15 11.34 -12.53 20.59
N SER A 16 10.59 -12.76 19.50
CA SER A 16 10.49 -11.85 18.36
C SER A 16 9.38 -10.81 18.56
N PHE A 17 9.63 -9.78 19.37
CA PHE A 17 8.75 -8.61 19.43
C PHE A 17 9.27 -7.51 18.49
N ALA A 18 8.75 -7.48 17.27
CA ALA A 18 9.02 -6.42 16.27
C ALA A 18 7.98 -5.27 16.31
N GLN A 19 7.17 -5.20 17.36
CA GLN A 19 6.15 -4.16 17.50
C GLN A 19 6.80 -2.85 17.93
N TYR A 20 7.04 -1.96 16.96
CA TYR A 20 7.43 -0.58 17.24
C TYR A 20 6.27 0.15 17.94
N SER A 21 6.57 0.91 19.00
CA SER A 21 5.63 1.91 19.52
C SER A 21 5.52 3.05 18.50
N ARG A 22 4.62 2.90 17.53
CA ARG A 22 4.36 3.93 16.52
C ARG A 22 3.25 4.85 17.03
N TYR A 23 3.56 6.14 17.15
CA TYR A 23 2.52 7.16 17.18
C TYR A 23 1.93 7.28 15.77
N ILE A 24 0.67 6.87 15.62
CA ILE A 24 -0.08 7.03 14.38
C ILE A 24 -0.79 8.38 14.48
N ILE A 25 -0.39 9.32 13.63
CA ILE A 25 -1.12 10.59 13.48
C ILE A 25 -2.17 10.36 12.40
N GLU A 26 -3.41 10.22 12.83
CA GLU A 26 -4.56 10.14 11.92
C GLU A 26 -5.13 11.55 11.70
N PHE A 27 -5.44 11.87 10.45
CA PHE A 27 -6.17 13.09 10.15
C PHE A 27 -7.64 12.90 10.54
N LYS A 28 -8.15 13.80 11.38
CA LYS A 28 -9.58 13.83 11.77
C LYS A 28 -10.51 14.02 10.57
N ASP A 29 -10.06 14.75 9.55
CA ASP A 29 -10.81 15.02 8.32
C ASP A 29 -10.06 14.47 7.10
N LYS A 30 -10.07 13.14 6.95
CA LYS A 30 -9.56 12.47 5.75
C LYS A 30 -10.72 12.27 4.77
N LYS A 31 -11.02 13.30 3.98
CA LYS A 31 -12.06 13.19 2.94
C LYS A 31 -11.60 12.21 1.87
N GLY A 32 -12.53 11.37 1.42
CA GLY A 32 -12.29 10.54 0.25
C GLY A 32 -12.24 11.37 -1.02
N THR A 33 -11.74 10.77 -2.10
CA THR A 33 -11.81 11.35 -3.43
C THR A 33 -13.23 11.30 -3.98
N THR A 34 -13.70 12.37 -4.62
CA THR A 34 -14.98 12.38 -5.35
C THR A 34 -14.83 11.88 -6.79
N HIS A 35 -13.59 11.63 -7.21
CA HIS A 35 -13.24 11.17 -8.54
C HIS A 35 -13.52 9.68 -8.72
N SER A 36 -13.85 9.29 -9.95
CA SER A 36 -14.11 7.90 -10.32
C SER A 36 -13.15 7.46 -11.41
N LEU A 37 -12.61 6.24 -11.29
CA LEU A 37 -11.74 5.63 -12.31
C LEU A 37 -12.41 5.52 -13.68
N ASN A 38 -13.74 5.50 -13.73
CA ASN A 38 -14.51 5.47 -14.97
C ASN A 38 -14.44 6.80 -15.74
N ASN A 39 -14.04 7.90 -15.09
CA ASN A 39 -13.91 9.21 -15.70
C ASN A 39 -12.53 9.85 -15.37
N PRO A 40 -11.44 9.30 -15.95
CA PRO A 40 -10.07 9.69 -15.61
C PRO A 40 -9.73 11.13 -15.94
N THR A 41 -10.45 11.76 -16.88
CA THR A 41 -10.25 13.17 -17.25
C THR A 41 -10.58 14.14 -16.11
N THR A 42 -11.26 13.67 -15.05
CA THR A 42 -11.56 14.49 -13.88
C THR A 42 -10.37 14.66 -12.93
N PHE A 43 -9.36 13.78 -13.00
CA PHE A 43 -8.18 13.80 -12.12
C PHE A 43 -6.84 13.62 -12.85
N LEU A 44 -6.85 13.21 -14.12
CA LEU A 44 -5.68 13.13 -14.98
C LEU A 44 -5.84 14.10 -16.17
N SER A 45 -4.72 14.72 -16.54
CA SER A 45 -4.64 15.48 -17.79
C SER A 45 -4.67 14.54 -19.01
N ASN A 46 -5.07 15.07 -20.16
CA ASN A 46 -5.04 14.32 -21.42
C ASN A 46 -3.63 13.81 -21.76
N GLU A 47 -2.60 14.60 -21.49
CA GLU A 47 -1.18 14.21 -21.65
C GLU A 47 -0.82 12.99 -20.79
N SER A 48 -1.29 12.96 -19.53
CA SER A 48 -1.05 11.85 -18.60
C SER A 48 -1.74 10.56 -19.06
N ILE A 49 -2.98 10.67 -19.55
CA ILE A 49 -3.75 9.53 -20.08
C ILE A 49 -3.06 8.97 -21.33
N LEU A 50 -2.63 9.84 -22.26
CA LEU A 50 -1.90 9.45 -23.46
C LEU A 50 -0.59 8.75 -23.12
N ARG A 51 0.20 9.32 -22.19
CA ARG A 51 1.46 8.72 -21.74
C ARG A 51 1.25 7.31 -21.18
N LYS A 52 0.26 7.14 -20.29
CA LYS A 52 -0.07 5.82 -19.72
C LYS A 52 -0.49 4.83 -20.79
N LYS A 53 -1.31 5.25 -21.76
CA LYS A 53 -1.68 4.42 -22.92
C LYS A 53 -0.46 4.01 -23.74
N THR A 54 0.48 4.92 -24.01
CA THR A 54 1.73 4.63 -24.74
C THR A 54 2.59 3.58 -24.05
N PHE A 55 2.67 3.62 -22.72
CA PHE A 55 3.46 2.66 -21.93
C PHE A 55 2.67 1.46 -21.43
N ASN A 56 1.41 1.31 -21.86
CA ASN A 56 0.51 0.24 -21.45
C ASN A 56 0.36 0.14 -19.90
N ILE A 57 0.30 1.29 -19.24
CA ILE A 57 0.12 1.43 -17.79
C ILE A 57 -1.37 1.60 -17.51
N VAL A 58 -1.91 0.77 -16.60
CA VAL A 58 -3.31 0.84 -16.17
C VAL A 58 -3.54 2.10 -15.33
N ILE A 59 -4.71 2.72 -15.49
CA ILE A 59 -5.19 3.78 -14.59
C ILE A 59 -5.90 3.08 -13.43
N ASP A 60 -5.42 3.31 -12.21
CA ASP A 60 -5.95 2.65 -11.01
C ASP A 60 -6.10 3.64 -9.84
N SER A 61 -6.44 3.12 -8.66
CA SER A 61 -6.69 3.93 -7.48
C SER A 61 -5.47 4.72 -6.99
N SER A 62 -4.25 4.37 -7.40
CA SER A 62 -3.05 5.11 -7.04
C SER A 62 -2.98 6.49 -7.72
N ASP A 63 -3.69 6.66 -8.83
CA ASP A 63 -3.79 7.93 -9.55
C ASP A 63 -4.82 8.89 -8.94
N LEU A 64 -5.67 8.43 -8.01
CA LEU A 64 -6.70 9.25 -7.40
C LEU A 64 -6.09 10.21 -6.37
N PRO A 65 -6.50 11.49 -6.35
CA PRO A 65 -6.06 12.43 -5.33
C PRO A 65 -6.67 12.04 -3.97
N VAL A 66 -5.83 11.91 -2.95
CA VAL A 66 -6.16 11.57 -1.54
C VAL A 66 -5.93 12.73 -0.61
#